data_AF-A0A7X4JR91-F1
#
_entry.id   AF-A0A7X4JR91-F1
#
_cell.length_a   1.000
_cell.length_b   1.000
_cell.length_c   1.000
_cell.angle_alpha   90.00
_cell.angle_beta   90.00
_cell.angle_gamma   90.00
#
_symmetry.space_group_name_H-M   'P 1'
#
loop_
_entity.id
_entity.type
_entity.pdbx_description
1 polymer ?
#
loop_
_entity_poly.entity_id
_entity_poly.type
_entity_poly.pdbx_seq_one_letter_code
_entity_poly.pdbx_strand_id
1 'polypeptide(L)'
;MPILAGGKLAGKAGRTSIGALNVLTDSEKLDTQTLPRRNFSVLRIKRDVLARSNVGFIWVNKQSEVSEGGWGDYNRAGGLDFSFSPSTAVNVQAFYARTWDTEQEDVDDARYLRFSYSGTKYAGSATVLDVEDNFEPETGFVNRRRGIRGFRRYNVNLSYLPRPKVANIRNLRFTPDIQVIEDDEGEVPFQRFRLDGVLALQTADRFLVRVERTRDVVTRTFRPSSKRPDVAIPPEEYTFTSFRLGPDTANYRKLQLDFDFLVGTYYTGHLYRVTAENAYRPNGRLGIELIYDGNWIRLPQANLNIQALSTRLIYSFTTDFFFKIFAQWNSDSESVGANFLLNYRFRPGSDIFFVYDHGFGTDDDLHQTSRAVLLKVSYLIGL
;
A
#
# COMPACT_ATOMS: atom_id res chain seq x y z
N MET A 1 12.11 15.72 12.93
CA MET A 1 11.94 17.17 13.07
C MET A 1 10.88 17.46 14.12
N PRO A 2 11.20 18.23 15.18
CA PRO A 2 10.22 18.61 16.19
C PRO A 2 9.08 19.46 15.60
N ILE A 3 7.84 19.17 16.00
CA ILE A 3 6.69 20.03 15.70
C ILE A 3 6.60 21.10 16.77
N LEU A 4 6.65 22.37 16.37
CA LEU A 4 6.52 23.52 17.27
C LEU A 4 5.05 23.84 17.55
N ALA A 5 4.22 23.81 16.51
CA ALA A 5 2.79 24.10 16.60
C ALA A 5 2.05 23.44 15.46
N GLY A 6 0.76 23.13 15.66
CA GLY A 6 -0.09 22.65 14.59
C GLY A 6 -1.56 22.66 14.97
N GLY A 7 -2.42 22.80 13.97
CA GLY A 7 -3.86 22.81 14.14
C GLY A 7 -4.55 22.16 12.96
N LYS A 8 -5.62 21.44 13.23
CA LYS A 8 -6.46 20.80 12.21
C LYS A 8 -7.92 21.18 12.45
N LEU A 9 -8.59 21.60 11.39
CA LEU A 9 -10.03 21.83 11.37
C LEU A 9 -10.64 20.92 10.30
N ALA A 10 -11.71 20.22 10.65
CA ALA A 10 -12.48 19.46 9.67
C ALA A 10 -13.96 19.53 10.04
N GLY A 11 -14.82 19.74 9.05
CA GLY A 11 -16.25 19.81 9.27
C GLY A 11 -17.05 19.74 7.98
N LYS A 12 -18.35 19.54 8.13
CA LYS A 12 -19.31 19.56 7.01
C LYS A 12 -20.45 20.51 7.34
N ALA A 13 -20.67 21.48 6.45
CA ALA A 13 -21.78 22.41 6.51
C ALA A 13 -22.69 22.17 5.29
N GLY A 14 -23.89 21.62 5.55
CA GLY A 14 -24.81 21.21 4.50
C GLY A 14 -24.16 20.22 3.51
N ARG A 15 -24.01 20.66 2.26
CA ARG A 15 -23.43 19.86 1.16
C ARG A 15 -21.92 20.06 0.98
N THR A 16 -21.29 20.92 1.79
CA THR A 16 -19.86 21.25 1.64
C THR A 16 -19.07 20.76 2.83
N SER A 17 -18.00 20.01 2.57
CA SER A 17 -17.01 19.58 3.56
C SER A 17 -15.75 20.42 3.41
N ILE A 18 -15.20 20.87 4.52
CA ILE A 18 -13.97 21.66 4.58
C ILE A 18 -13.00 20.97 5.52
N GLY A 19 -11.76 20.82 5.07
CA GLY A 19 -10.63 20.38 5.89
C GLY A 19 -9.49 21.38 5.74
N ALA A 20 -8.91 21.80 6.86
CA ALA A 20 -7.73 22.64 6.91
C ALA A 20 -6.72 22.07 7.91
N LEU A 21 -5.43 22.16 7.58
CA LEU A 21 -4.32 21.75 8.44
C LEU A 21 -3.23 22.79 8.31
N ASN A 22 -2.64 23.20 9.43
CA ASN A 22 -1.37 23.92 9.44
C ASN A 22 -0.42 23.27 10.46
N VAL A 23 0.84 23.09 10.09
CA VAL A 23 1.88 22.55 10.98
C VAL A 23 3.16 23.35 10.78
N LEU A 24 3.75 23.79 11.88
CA LEU A 24 5.04 24.44 11.94
C LEU A 24 6.04 23.50 12.61
N THR A 25 7.13 23.23 11.90
CA THR A 25 8.24 22.40 12.38
C THR A 25 9.43 23.28 12.68
N ASP A 26 10.27 22.86 13.64
CA ASP A 26 11.55 23.51 13.89
C ASP A 26 12.62 23.05 12.91
N SER A 27 13.75 23.77 12.86
CA SER A 27 14.96 23.27 12.21
C SER A 27 15.51 22.06 12.96
N GLU A 28 16.11 21.11 12.24
CA GLU A 28 16.77 19.95 12.84
C GLU A 28 18.01 19.61 12.03
N LYS A 29 19.10 19.29 12.74
CA LYS A 29 20.33 18.81 12.11
C LYS A 29 20.30 17.29 12.06
N LEU A 30 20.30 16.75 10.85
CA LEU A 30 20.42 15.32 10.57
C LEU A 30 21.77 15.09 9.89
N ASP A 31 22.70 14.48 10.63
CA ASP A 31 24.09 14.25 10.21
C ASP A 31 24.77 15.52 9.68
N THR A 32 25.00 15.58 8.37
CA THR A 32 25.65 16.70 7.66
C THR A 32 24.67 17.69 7.05
N GLN A 33 23.35 17.43 7.08
CA GLN A 33 22.32 18.33 6.57
C GLN A 33 21.57 19.02 7.72
N THR A 34 21.43 20.34 7.61
CA THR A 34 20.49 21.10 8.43
C THR A 34 19.20 21.21 7.63
N LEU A 35 18.14 20.57 8.13
CA LEU A 35 16.82 20.80 7.58
C LEU A 35 16.27 22.11 8.16
N PRO A 36 15.84 23.05 7.32
CA PRO A 36 15.34 24.34 7.77
C PRO A 36 13.98 24.18 8.45
N ARG A 37 13.58 25.25 9.16
CA ARG A 37 12.23 25.41 9.66
C ARG A 37 11.23 25.37 8.50
N ARG A 38 10.11 24.68 8.68
CA ARG A 38 9.09 24.52 7.62
C ARG A 38 7.67 24.74 8.12
N ASN A 39 6.85 25.39 7.30
CA ASN A 39 5.41 25.51 7.49
C ASN A 39 4.66 24.72 6.42
N PHE A 40 3.79 23.83 6.86
CA PHE A 40 2.93 23.04 6.00
C PHE A 40 1.49 23.52 6.15
N SER A 41 0.81 23.76 5.03
CA SER A 41 -0.61 24.11 5.00
C SER A 41 -1.36 23.23 4.01
N VAL A 42 -2.54 22.74 4.40
CA VAL A 42 -3.45 22.02 3.51
C VAL A 42 -4.83 22.63 3.62
N LEU A 43 -5.48 22.84 2.48
CA LEU A 43 -6.89 23.19 2.38
C LEU A 43 -7.59 22.21 1.43
N ARG A 44 -8.68 21.60 1.88
CA ARG A 44 -9.53 20.71 1.09
C ARG A 44 -10.97 21.20 1.18
N ILE A 45 -11.60 21.44 0.02
CA ILE A 45 -13.02 21.79 -0.06
C ILE A 45 -13.70 20.79 -0.99
N LYS A 46 -14.70 20.07 -0.49
CA LYS A 46 -15.46 19.09 -1.26
C LYS A 46 -16.95 19.42 -1.19
N ARG A 47 -17.63 19.48 -2.33
CA ARG A 47 -19.07 19.74 -2.39
C ARG A 47 -19.80 18.58 -3.03
N ASP A 48 -20.80 18.06 -2.32
CA ASP A 48 -21.74 17.09 -2.86
C ASP A 48 -22.64 17.79 -3.88
N VAL A 49 -22.65 17.30 -5.12
CA VAL A 49 -23.49 17.78 -6.22
C VAL A 49 -24.37 16.65 -6.73
N LEU A 50 -25.53 16.98 -7.30
CA LEU A 50 -26.52 15.97 -7.71
C LEU A 50 -26.88 15.03 -6.54
N ALA A 51 -27.24 13.77 -6.80
CA ALA A 51 -27.63 12.81 -5.78
C ALA A 51 -26.45 12.01 -5.18
N ARG A 52 -25.43 11.71 -5.99
CA ARG A 52 -24.32 10.78 -5.66
C ARG A 52 -22.97 11.23 -6.23
N SER A 53 -22.84 12.53 -6.48
CA SER A 53 -21.69 13.11 -7.14
C SER A 53 -21.03 14.15 -6.25
N ASN A 54 -19.77 14.46 -6.52
CA ASN A 54 -19.06 15.50 -5.82
C ASN A 54 -17.98 16.12 -6.71
N VAL A 55 -17.67 17.37 -6.40
CA VAL A 55 -16.52 18.09 -6.93
C VAL A 55 -15.66 18.55 -5.76
N GLY A 56 -14.38 18.67 -5.99
CA GLY A 56 -13.43 18.98 -4.95
C GLY A 56 -12.26 19.82 -5.46
N PHE A 57 -11.71 20.57 -4.52
CA PHE A 57 -10.46 21.30 -4.65
C PHE A 57 -9.54 20.92 -3.49
N ILE A 58 -8.25 20.81 -3.76
CA ILE A 58 -7.20 20.68 -2.76
C ILE A 58 -6.07 21.66 -3.08
N TRP A 59 -5.50 22.24 -2.02
CA TRP A 59 -4.27 23.01 -2.04
C TRP A 59 -3.36 22.52 -0.94
N VAL A 60 -2.09 22.31 -1.28
CA VAL A 60 -1.04 21.91 -0.35
C VAL A 60 0.14 22.85 -0.54
N ASN A 61 0.70 23.31 0.58
CA ASN A 61 1.84 24.20 0.60
C ASN A 61 2.86 23.69 1.61
N LYS A 62 4.11 23.59 1.19
CA LYS A 62 5.30 23.51 2.02
C LYS A 62 6.09 24.79 1.78
N GLN A 63 6.32 25.55 2.84
CA GLN A 63 7.18 26.73 2.82
C GLN A 63 8.38 26.45 3.72
N SER A 64 9.59 26.71 3.24
CA SER A 64 10.83 26.57 4.00
C SER A 64 11.44 27.94 4.30
N GLU A 65 12.11 28.02 5.44
CA GLU A 65 12.97 29.16 5.78
C GLU A 65 14.32 29.06 5.05
N VAL A 66 14.83 30.18 4.56
CA VAL A 66 16.16 30.30 3.92
C VAL A 66 17.10 31.16 4.76
N SER A 67 18.38 30.81 4.76
CA SER A 67 19.41 31.31 5.69
C SER A 67 19.57 32.85 5.77
N GLU A 68 19.15 33.59 4.75
CA GLU A 68 19.40 35.04 4.63
C GLU A 68 18.15 35.90 4.37
N GLY A 69 16.92 35.38 4.42
CA GLY A 69 15.77 36.15 3.91
C GLY A 69 14.35 35.78 4.36
N GLY A 70 14.18 34.92 5.36
CA GLY A 70 12.86 34.50 5.83
C GLY A 70 12.28 33.34 5.02
N TRP A 71 11.00 33.37 4.67
CA TRP A 71 10.27 32.25 4.06
C TRP A 71 10.34 32.28 2.53
N GLY A 72 11.51 32.02 1.96
CA GLY A 72 11.77 32.20 0.53
C GLY A 72 11.51 30.97 -0.36
N ASP A 73 11.66 29.76 0.18
CA ASP A 73 11.56 28.51 -0.57
C ASP A 73 10.17 27.87 -0.41
N TYR A 74 9.60 27.33 -1.48
CA TYR A 74 8.31 26.66 -1.44
C TYR A 74 8.15 25.53 -2.45
N ASN A 75 7.33 24.55 -2.06
CA ASN A 75 6.73 23.56 -2.95
C ASN A 75 5.22 23.53 -2.69
N ARG A 76 4.43 23.65 -3.76
CA ARG A 76 2.97 23.75 -3.71
C ARG A 76 2.36 22.76 -4.67
N ALA A 77 1.23 22.19 -4.28
CA ALA A 77 0.42 21.35 -5.15
C ALA A 77 -1.04 21.77 -5.07
N GLY A 78 -1.68 21.91 -6.24
CA GLY A 78 -3.08 22.30 -6.35
C GLY A 78 -3.81 21.31 -7.24
N GLY A 79 -5.05 20.97 -6.90
CA GLY A 79 -5.80 20.03 -7.72
C GLY A 79 -7.30 20.16 -7.61
N LEU A 80 -7.97 19.75 -8.69
CA LEU A 80 -9.41 19.62 -8.80
C LEU A 80 -9.75 18.14 -9.02
N ASP A 81 -10.73 17.65 -8.28
CA ASP A 81 -11.23 16.28 -8.41
C ASP A 81 -12.75 16.27 -8.60
N PHE A 82 -13.24 15.29 -9.36
CA PHE A 82 -14.67 15.03 -9.42
C PHE A 82 -14.97 13.53 -9.37
N SER A 83 -16.14 13.21 -8.83
CA SER A 83 -16.74 11.89 -8.89
C SER A 83 -18.20 12.04 -9.32
N PHE A 84 -18.55 11.49 -10.47
CA PHE A 84 -19.89 11.53 -11.05
C PHE A 84 -20.52 10.14 -11.04
N SER A 85 -21.66 9.98 -10.35
CA SER A 85 -22.36 8.69 -10.22
C SER A 85 -23.83 8.81 -10.63
N PRO A 86 -24.16 8.76 -11.93
CA PRO A 86 -25.53 8.94 -12.42
C PRO A 86 -26.46 7.82 -11.94
N SER A 87 -25.92 6.62 -11.71
CA SER A 87 -26.63 5.46 -11.16
C SER A 87 -25.84 4.82 -10.01
N THR A 88 -26.34 3.73 -9.45
CA THR A 88 -25.56 2.87 -8.53
C THR A 88 -24.56 1.98 -9.25
N ALA A 89 -24.70 1.82 -10.57
CA ALA A 89 -23.86 0.94 -11.39
C ALA A 89 -22.73 1.68 -12.11
N VAL A 90 -22.84 2.99 -12.34
CA VAL A 90 -21.86 3.77 -13.11
C VAL A 90 -21.20 4.81 -12.21
N ASN A 91 -19.88 4.90 -12.27
CA ASN A 91 -19.10 5.94 -11.63
C ASN A 91 -17.96 6.40 -12.56
N VAL A 92 -17.78 7.71 -12.66
CA VAL A 92 -16.66 8.35 -13.35
C VAL A 92 -15.91 9.21 -12.35
N GLN A 93 -14.61 8.99 -12.21
CA GLN A 93 -13.73 9.76 -11.35
C GLN A 93 -12.65 10.39 -12.20
N ALA A 94 -12.32 11.65 -11.93
CA ALA A 94 -11.14 12.28 -12.53
C ALA A 94 -10.49 13.25 -11.55
N PHE A 95 -9.22 13.52 -11.80
CA PHE A 95 -8.57 14.69 -11.22
C PHE A 95 -7.60 15.34 -12.21
N TYR A 96 -7.32 16.61 -11.95
CA TYR A 96 -6.22 17.36 -12.52
C TYR A 96 -5.46 18.00 -11.35
N ALA A 97 -4.14 17.88 -11.34
CA ALA A 97 -3.28 18.48 -10.34
C ALA A 97 -2.04 19.07 -10.98
N ARG A 98 -1.43 20.05 -10.31
CA ARG A 98 -0.25 20.77 -10.75
C ARG A 98 0.64 21.07 -9.55
N THR A 99 1.95 21.05 -9.76
CA THR A 99 2.96 21.41 -8.75
C THR A 99 3.73 22.67 -9.13
N TRP A 100 4.12 23.46 -8.14
CA TRP A 100 4.97 24.64 -8.31
C TRP A 100 6.07 24.60 -7.26
N ASP A 101 7.30 24.90 -7.68
CA ASP A 101 8.48 24.88 -6.84
C ASP A 101 9.33 26.13 -7.09
N THR A 102 10.10 26.57 -6.10
CA THR A 102 11.08 27.65 -6.27
C THR A 102 12.36 27.20 -6.96
N GLU A 103 12.72 25.92 -6.85
CA GLU A 103 13.94 25.35 -7.44
C GLU A 103 13.70 24.82 -8.86
N GLN A 104 12.44 24.74 -9.31
CA GLN A 104 12.05 24.19 -10.61
C GLN A 104 11.18 25.20 -11.39
N GLU A 105 11.70 25.70 -12.51
CA GLU A 105 10.95 26.63 -13.37
C GLU A 105 9.83 25.94 -14.16
N ASP A 106 10.01 24.66 -14.50
CA ASP A 106 9.03 23.86 -15.22
C ASP A 106 7.89 23.43 -14.30
N VAL A 107 6.66 23.66 -14.75
CA VAL A 107 5.43 23.41 -14.00
C VAL A 107 4.65 22.31 -14.70
N ASP A 108 4.59 21.15 -14.07
CA ASP A 108 4.03 19.93 -14.65
C ASP A 108 2.76 19.46 -13.94
N ASP A 109 1.99 18.65 -14.65
CA ASP A 109 0.65 18.22 -14.28
C ASP A 109 0.57 16.71 -13.98
N ALA A 110 -0.47 16.36 -13.23
CA ALA A 110 -0.96 15.01 -13.13
C ALA A 110 -2.46 14.95 -13.47
N ARG A 111 -2.83 14.00 -14.32
CA ARG A 111 -4.20 13.82 -14.83
C ARG A 111 -4.64 12.40 -14.60
N TYR A 112 -5.88 12.23 -14.17
CA TYR A 112 -6.44 10.91 -13.91
C TYR A 112 -7.86 10.84 -14.41
N LEU A 113 -8.22 9.72 -15.02
CA LEU A 113 -9.58 9.40 -15.40
C LEU A 113 -9.84 7.92 -15.13
N ARG A 114 -10.96 7.62 -14.46
CA ARG A 114 -11.45 6.28 -14.26
C ARG A 114 -12.93 6.20 -14.56
N PHE A 115 -13.28 5.27 -15.44
CA PHE A 115 -14.65 4.81 -15.62
C PHE A 115 -14.82 3.47 -14.91
N SER A 116 -15.91 3.32 -14.14
CA SER A 116 -16.26 2.08 -13.45
C SER A 116 -17.71 1.70 -13.72
N TYR A 117 -17.94 0.43 -14.01
CA TYR A 117 -19.25 -0.18 -14.13
C TYR A 117 -19.39 -1.37 -13.17
N SER A 118 -20.47 -1.40 -12.39
CA SER A 118 -20.80 -2.43 -11.40
C SER A 118 -22.19 -3.00 -11.66
N GLY A 119 -22.29 -3.90 -12.62
CA GLY A 119 -23.50 -4.66 -12.91
C GLY A 119 -23.55 -6.00 -12.17
N THR A 120 -24.65 -6.72 -12.34
CA THR A 120 -24.85 -8.04 -11.71
C THR A 120 -24.12 -9.18 -12.41
N LYS A 121 -24.06 -9.14 -13.76
CA LYS A 121 -23.42 -10.14 -14.63
C LYS A 121 -22.05 -9.69 -15.14
N TYR A 122 -21.87 -8.38 -15.32
CA TYR A 122 -20.63 -7.78 -15.78
C TYR A 122 -20.23 -6.63 -14.85
N ALA A 123 -18.95 -6.50 -14.61
CA ALA A 123 -18.38 -5.35 -13.92
C ALA A 123 -17.01 -5.03 -14.54
N GLY A 124 -16.49 -3.84 -14.34
CA GLY A 124 -15.18 -3.50 -14.86
C GLY A 124 -14.81 -2.05 -14.63
N SER A 125 -13.56 -1.74 -14.90
CA SER A 125 -13.10 -0.37 -14.95
C SER A 125 -12.02 -0.18 -15.99
N ALA A 126 -11.95 1.05 -16.51
CA ALA A 126 -10.85 1.53 -17.33
C ALA A 126 -10.28 2.76 -16.63
N THR A 127 -8.96 2.85 -16.55
CA THR A 127 -8.25 3.92 -15.85
C THR A 127 -7.07 4.39 -16.68
N VAL A 128 -6.92 5.71 -16.77
CA VAL A 128 -5.73 6.39 -17.30
C VAL A 128 -5.19 7.29 -16.20
N LEU A 129 -3.90 7.20 -15.96
CA LEU A 129 -3.14 8.12 -15.12
C LEU A 129 -1.99 8.65 -15.97
N ASP A 130 -1.87 9.95 -16.09
CA ASP A 130 -0.81 10.65 -16.80
C ASP A 130 -0.11 11.53 -15.77
N VAL A 131 1.20 11.37 -15.63
CA VAL A 131 2.03 12.15 -14.71
C VAL A 131 3.20 12.65 -15.51
N GLU A 132 3.36 13.96 -15.58
CA GLU A 132 4.48 14.59 -16.27
C GLU A 132 5.75 14.57 -15.40
N ASP A 133 6.90 14.72 -16.04
CA ASP A 133 8.24 14.48 -15.49
C ASP A 133 8.51 15.22 -14.19
N ASN A 134 8.14 16.50 -14.14
CA ASN A 134 8.44 17.43 -13.06
C ASN A 134 7.25 17.59 -12.09
N PHE A 135 6.21 16.75 -12.18
CA PHE A 135 5.13 16.78 -11.21
C PHE A 135 5.61 16.26 -9.85
N GLU A 136 6.13 17.11 -8.97
CA GLU A 136 6.76 16.70 -7.70
C GLU A 136 6.11 17.36 -6.47
N PRO A 137 5.10 16.71 -5.86
CA PRO A 137 4.54 17.16 -4.61
C PRO A 137 5.40 16.67 -3.43
N GLU A 138 6.30 17.51 -2.92
CA GLU A 138 7.26 17.14 -1.86
C GLU A 138 6.61 16.76 -0.50
N THR A 139 5.33 17.11 -0.33
CA THR A 139 4.52 16.75 0.84
C THR A 139 3.75 15.45 0.67
N GLY A 140 3.89 14.81 -0.49
CA GLY A 140 3.26 13.56 -0.85
C GLY A 140 4.26 12.62 -1.51
N PHE A 141 3.75 11.70 -2.32
CA PHE A 141 4.58 10.78 -3.08
C PHE A 141 3.88 10.42 -4.39
N VAL A 142 4.66 10.40 -5.46
CA VAL A 142 4.25 9.86 -6.75
C VAL A 142 4.93 8.50 -6.92
N ASN A 143 4.13 7.44 -7.08
CA ASN A 143 4.66 6.10 -7.25
C ASN A 143 5.20 5.89 -8.67
N ARG A 144 6.43 6.36 -8.88
CA ARG A 144 7.18 6.21 -10.13
C ARG A 144 7.93 4.89 -10.16
N ARG A 145 7.98 4.30 -11.35
CA ARG A 145 8.95 3.23 -11.60
C ARG A 145 10.34 3.83 -11.66
N ARG A 146 11.31 3.17 -11.02
CA ARG A 146 12.68 3.68 -10.94
C ARG A 146 13.25 3.91 -12.35
N GLY A 147 13.74 5.14 -12.59
CA GLY A 147 14.29 5.55 -13.88
C GLY A 147 13.29 6.20 -14.83
N ILE A 148 12.00 6.26 -14.47
CA ILE A 148 10.95 6.91 -15.24
C ILE A 148 10.47 8.13 -14.45
N ARG A 149 10.54 9.32 -15.08
CA ARG A 149 10.10 10.58 -14.46
C ARG A 149 8.65 10.85 -14.81
N GLY A 150 8.31 10.95 -16.10
CA GLY A 150 6.94 11.02 -16.57
C GLY A 150 6.44 9.67 -17.09
N PHE A 151 5.15 9.42 -16.93
CA PHE A 151 4.55 8.19 -17.43
C PHE A 151 3.04 8.29 -17.61
N ARG A 152 2.54 7.49 -18.55
CA ARG A 152 1.12 7.16 -18.69
C ARG A 152 0.87 5.72 -18.28
N ARG A 153 -0.09 5.52 -17.39
CA ARG A 153 -0.52 4.21 -16.92
C ARG A 153 -1.97 3.95 -17.30
N TYR A 154 -2.15 2.94 -18.13
CA TYR A 154 -3.44 2.43 -18.55
C TYR A 154 -3.76 1.16 -17.77
N ASN A 155 -4.94 1.07 -17.18
CA ASN A 155 -5.45 -0.16 -16.56
C ASN A 155 -6.86 -0.45 -17.08
N VAL A 156 -7.10 -1.66 -17.54
CA VAL A 156 -8.43 -2.13 -17.93
C VAL A 156 -8.70 -3.46 -17.26
N ASN A 157 -9.80 -3.57 -16.53
CA ASN A 157 -10.28 -4.86 -16.03
C ASN A 157 -11.75 -5.06 -16.38
N LEU A 158 -12.08 -6.25 -16.85
CA LEU A 158 -13.45 -6.64 -17.18
C LEU A 158 -13.75 -7.93 -16.45
N SER A 159 -14.88 -8.01 -15.78
CA SER A 159 -15.28 -9.16 -14.96
C SER A 159 -16.58 -9.73 -15.48
N TYR A 160 -16.58 -11.02 -15.78
CA TYR A 160 -17.77 -11.82 -16.01
C TYR A 160 -18.13 -12.58 -14.72
N LEU A 161 -19.37 -12.44 -14.25
CA LEU A 161 -19.82 -12.86 -12.92
C LEU A 161 -21.00 -13.85 -12.98
N PRO A 162 -20.86 -15.02 -13.64
CA PRO A 162 -21.97 -15.98 -13.70
C PRO A 162 -22.28 -16.57 -12.32
N ARG A 163 -23.57 -16.83 -12.09
CA ARG A 163 -24.09 -17.46 -10.87
C ARG A 163 -24.79 -18.77 -11.23
N PRO A 164 -24.01 -19.82 -11.55
CA PRO A 164 -24.60 -21.10 -11.93
C PRO A 164 -25.40 -21.66 -10.75
N LYS A 165 -26.54 -22.29 -11.03
CA LYS A 165 -27.40 -22.92 -10.01
C LYS A 165 -27.12 -24.43 -9.89
N VAL A 166 -25.84 -24.82 -9.95
CA VAL A 166 -25.42 -26.23 -9.88
C VAL A 166 -24.45 -26.43 -8.72
N ALA A 167 -24.56 -27.59 -8.07
CA ALA A 167 -23.72 -27.99 -6.94
C ALA A 167 -23.67 -26.93 -5.83
N ASN A 168 -22.54 -26.82 -5.12
CA ASN A 168 -22.30 -25.87 -4.04
C ASN A 168 -21.70 -24.53 -4.54
N ILE A 169 -21.83 -24.22 -5.84
CA ILE A 169 -21.22 -23.03 -6.44
C ILE A 169 -22.14 -21.83 -6.23
N ARG A 170 -21.64 -20.77 -5.59
CA ARG A 170 -22.36 -19.51 -5.39
C ARG A 170 -22.18 -18.55 -6.55
N ASN A 171 -20.94 -18.38 -7.00
CA ASN A 171 -20.60 -17.60 -8.19
C ASN A 171 -19.24 -18.00 -8.74
N LEU A 172 -19.03 -17.72 -10.02
CA LEU A 172 -17.72 -17.67 -10.64
C LEU A 172 -17.40 -16.22 -11.00
N ARG A 173 -16.12 -15.87 -11.00
CA ARG A 173 -15.63 -14.60 -11.53
C ARG A 173 -14.48 -14.88 -12.49
N PHE A 174 -14.58 -14.35 -13.70
CA PHE A 174 -13.52 -14.35 -14.69
C PHE A 174 -13.13 -12.91 -14.97
N THR A 175 -11.88 -12.55 -14.68
CA THR A 175 -11.40 -11.16 -14.76
C THR A 175 -10.10 -11.08 -15.54
N PRO A 176 -10.13 -10.81 -16.86
CA PRO A 176 -9.00 -10.21 -17.56
C PRO A 176 -8.69 -8.82 -16.98
N ASP A 177 -7.40 -8.56 -16.78
CA ASP A 177 -6.80 -7.35 -16.25
C ASP A 177 -5.57 -7.03 -17.09
N ILE A 178 -5.53 -5.83 -17.66
CA ILE A 178 -4.43 -5.33 -18.48
C ILE A 178 -3.88 -4.09 -17.82
N GLN A 179 -2.57 -4.04 -17.66
CA GLN A 179 -1.84 -2.85 -17.25
C GLN A 179 -0.76 -2.55 -18.28
N VAL A 180 -0.67 -1.30 -18.70
CA VAL A 180 0.41 -0.77 -19.56
C VAL A 180 0.96 0.48 -18.90
N ILE A 181 2.27 0.60 -18.85
CA ILE A 181 2.97 1.84 -18.50
C ILE A 181 3.79 2.23 -19.72
N GLU A 182 3.56 3.45 -20.18
CA GLU A 182 4.27 4.15 -21.24
C GLU A 182 5.08 5.28 -20.59
N ASP A 183 6.32 5.51 -20.99
CA ASP A 183 7.11 6.67 -20.56
C ASP A 183 6.79 7.91 -21.42
N ASP A 184 7.50 9.00 -21.19
CA ASP A 184 7.32 10.28 -21.87
C ASP A 184 7.78 10.24 -23.34
N GLU A 185 8.70 9.33 -23.69
CA GLU A 185 9.12 9.09 -25.07
C GLU A 185 8.16 8.18 -25.87
N GLY A 186 7.14 7.62 -25.23
CA GLY A 186 6.16 6.74 -25.86
C GLY A 186 6.60 5.27 -25.92
N GLU A 187 7.71 4.92 -25.28
CA GLU A 187 8.13 3.54 -25.12
C GLU A 187 7.27 2.86 -24.05
N VAL A 188 7.16 1.53 -24.13
CA VAL A 188 6.34 0.76 -23.18
C VAL A 188 7.27 -0.05 -22.27
N PRO A 189 7.77 0.54 -21.17
CA PRO A 189 8.73 -0.15 -20.33
C PRO A 189 8.08 -1.25 -19.47
N PHE A 190 6.74 -1.25 -19.30
CA PHE A 190 6.04 -2.31 -18.57
C PHE A 190 4.66 -2.63 -19.15
N GLN A 191 4.37 -3.92 -19.29
CA GLN A 191 3.04 -4.43 -19.65
C GLN A 191 2.72 -5.69 -18.84
N ARG A 192 1.49 -5.79 -18.33
CA ARG A 192 0.97 -6.98 -17.66
C ARG A 192 -0.39 -7.36 -18.22
N PHE A 193 -0.54 -8.61 -18.59
CA PHE A 193 -1.84 -9.26 -18.79
C PHE A 193 -2.05 -10.29 -17.70
N ARG A 194 -3.18 -10.21 -17.01
CA ARG A 194 -3.56 -11.12 -15.95
C ARG A 194 -4.98 -11.61 -16.19
N LEU A 195 -5.19 -12.92 -16.03
CA LEU A 195 -6.50 -13.53 -16.07
C LEU A 195 -6.77 -14.24 -14.75
N ASP A 196 -7.75 -13.73 -14.00
CA ASP A 196 -8.20 -14.32 -12.75
C ASP A 196 -9.48 -15.15 -12.96
N GLY A 197 -9.45 -16.40 -12.52
CA GLY A 197 -10.62 -17.24 -12.31
C GLY A 197 -10.85 -17.45 -10.82
N VAL A 198 -12.02 -17.09 -10.31
CA VAL A 198 -12.40 -17.34 -8.92
C VAL A 198 -13.67 -18.17 -8.87
N LEU A 199 -13.59 -19.32 -8.23
CA LEU A 199 -14.73 -20.13 -7.82
C LEU A 199 -15.09 -19.74 -6.39
N ALA A 200 -16.33 -19.33 -6.14
CA ALA A 200 -16.85 -19.09 -4.79
C ALA A 200 -17.98 -20.08 -4.47
N LEU A 201 -17.89 -20.74 -3.32
CA LEU A 201 -18.87 -21.71 -2.84
C LEU A 201 -19.94 -21.04 -1.96
N GLN A 202 -21.06 -21.74 -1.68
CA GLN A 202 -22.08 -21.25 -0.74
C GLN A 202 -21.56 -21.18 0.70
N THR A 203 -20.56 -22.01 1.03
CA THR A 203 -19.82 -21.94 2.30
C THR A 203 -19.00 -20.66 2.45
N ALA A 204 -18.96 -19.80 1.42
CA ALA A 204 -18.12 -18.62 1.29
C ALA A 204 -16.62 -18.89 1.08
N ASP A 205 -16.20 -20.16 1.01
CA ASP A 205 -14.87 -20.54 0.55
C ASP A 205 -14.68 -20.15 -0.92
N ARG A 206 -13.43 -19.89 -1.29
CA ARG A 206 -13.01 -19.48 -2.61
C ARG A 206 -11.80 -20.27 -3.05
N PHE A 207 -11.68 -20.42 -4.36
CA PHE A 207 -10.48 -20.94 -5.00
C PHE A 207 -10.10 -19.99 -6.13
N LEU A 208 -8.88 -19.48 -6.08
CA LEU A 208 -8.31 -18.61 -7.10
C LEU A 208 -7.43 -19.44 -8.04
N VAL A 209 -7.56 -19.17 -9.33
CA VAL A 209 -6.59 -19.51 -10.36
C VAL A 209 -6.24 -18.24 -11.10
N ARG A 210 -4.95 -17.99 -11.30
CA ARG A 210 -4.44 -16.82 -11.99
C ARG A 210 -3.35 -17.22 -12.96
N VAL A 211 -3.45 -16.71 -14.18
CA VAL A 211 -2.35 -16.69 -15.15
C VAL A 211 -1.94 -15.24 -15.33
N GLU A 212 -0.65 -14.96 -15.24
CA GLU A 212 -0.12 -13.61 -15.40
C GLU A 212 1.09 -13.63 -16.33
N ARG A 213 1.06 -12.82 -17.38
CA ARG A 213 2.19 -12.57 -18.26
C ARG A 213 2.61 -11.12 -18.12
N THR A 214 3.89 -10.92 -17.84
CA THR A 214 4.49 -9.61 -17.66
C THR A 214 5.64 -9.43 -18.64
N ARG A 215 5.67 -8.29 -19.32
CA ARG A 215 6.82 -7.78 -20.07
C ARG A 215 7.38 -6.61 -19.28
N ASP A 216 8.67 -6.66 -18.98
CA ASP A 216 9.36 -5.70 -18.13
C ASP A 216 10.70 -5.32 -18.77
N VAL A 217 10.88 -4.04 -19.10
CA VAL A 217 12.13 -3.49 -19.64
C VAL A 217 12.97 -2.97 -18.48
N VAL A 218 14.02 -3.67 -18.11
CA VAL A 218 14.94 -3.27 -17.04
C VAL A 218 15.95 -2.30 -17.64
N THR A 219 15.98 -1.06 -17.14
CA THR A 219 16.89 -0.01 -17.65
C THR A 219 18.22 0.05 -16.90
N ARG A 220 18.27 -0.49 -15.67
CA ARG A 220 19.48 -0.55 -14.83
C ARG A 220 19.53 -1.85 -14.08
N THR A 221 20.75 -2.37 -13.92
CA THR A 221 20.99 -3.59 -13.15
C THR A 221 20.41 -3.47 -11.75
N PHE A 222 19.62 -4.45 -11.33
CA PHE A 222 19.13 -4.55 -9.95
C PHE A 222 19.46 -5.91 -9.35
N ARG A 223 19.42 -5.97 -8.01
CA ARG A 223 19.75 -7.16 -7.23
C ARG A 223 18.48 -7.61 -6.49
N PRO A 224 17.99 -8.83 -6.72
CA PRO A 224 16.78 -9.33 -6.06
C PRO A 224 16.94 -9.53 -4.54
N SER A 225 18.18 -9.62 -4.04
CA SER A 225 18.52 -9.83 -2.63
C SER A 225 19.71 -8.95 -2.27
N SER A 226 19.68 -8.31 -1.10
CA SER A 226 20.83 -7.57 -0.57
C SER A 226 22.00 -8.49 -0.23
N LYS A 227 21.71 -9.75 0.15
CA LYS A 227 22.71 -10.76 0.57
C LYS A 227 23.55 -11.33 -0.56
N ARG A 228 23.02 -11.28 -1.77
CA ARG A 228 23.63 -11.90 -2.94
C ARG A 228 23.91 -10.84 -3.99
N PRO A 229 24.87 -9.93 -3.73
CA PRO A 229 25.18 -8.83 -4.63
C PRO A 229 25.81 -9.31 -5.94
N ASP A 230 26.32 -10.54 -5.97
CA ASP A 230 26.76 -11.30 -7.14
C ASP A 230 25.59 -11.64 -8.08
N VAL A 231 24.36 -11.67 -7.56
CA VAL A 231 23.16 -12.01 -8.31
C VAL A 231 22.48 -10.74 -8.79
N ALA A 232 22.90 -10.30 -9.97
CA ALA A 232 22.36 -9.12 -10.62
C ALA A 232 21.52 -9.50 -11.83
N ILE A 233 20.43 -8.76 -12.06
CA ILE A 233 19.59 -8.86 -13.25
C ILE A 233 19.97 -7.68 -14.15
N PRO A 234 20.60 -7.92 -15.31
CA PRO A 234 21.11 -6.85 -16.17
C PRO A 234 19.99 -6.10 -16.90
N PRO A 235 20.28 -4.91 -17.46
CA PRO A 235 19.34 -4.18 -18.29
C PRO A 235 19.02 -4.98 -19.55
N GLU A 236 17.75 -5.35 -19.70
CA GLU A 236 17.23 -6.10 -20.84
C GLU A 236 15.70 -6.03 -20.84
N GLU A 237 15.08 -6.46 -21.93
CA GLU A 237 13.66 -6.77 -21.96
C GLU A 237 13.42 -8.20 -21.50
N TYR A 238 12.57 -8.38 -20.50
CA TYR A 238 12.18 -9.69 -20.02
C TYR A 238 10.69 -9.92 -20.22
N THR A 239 10.33 -11.11 -20.67
CA THR A 239 8.95 -11.58 -20.65
C THR A 239 8.87 -12.82 -19.79
N PHE A 240 8.01 -12.77 -18.78
CA PHE A 240 7.80 -13.90 -17.89
C PHE A 240 6.31 -14.20 -17.70
N THR A 241 6.01 -15.47 -17.44
CA THR A 241 4.66 -15.96 -17.20
C THR A 241 4.64 -16.73 -15.91
N SER A 242 3.63 -16.46 -15.09
CA SER A 242 3.40 -17.13 -13.82
C SER A 242 1.98 -17.65 -13.71
N PHE A 243 1.86 -18.72 -12.95
CA PHE A 243 0.61 -19.35 -12.58
C PHE A 243 0.49 -19.31 -11.06
N ARG A 244 -0.62 -18.78 -10.56
CA ARG A 244 -0.93 -18.72 -9.12
C ARG A 244 -2.23 -19.47 -8.85
N LEU A 245 -2.25 -20.31 -7.82
CA LEU A 245 -3.43 -21.04 -7.41
C LEU A 245 -3.51 -21.14 -5.88
N GLY A 246 -4.72 -21.08 -5.33
CA GLY A 246 -4.84 -21.10 -3.87
C GLY A 246 -6.27 -21.09 -3.34
N PRO A 247 -6.57 -21.82 -2.25
CA PRO A 247 -7.82 -21.67 -1.52
C PRO A 247 -7.80 -20.47 -0.56
N ASP A 248 -8.96 -19.82 -0.42
CA ASP A 248 -9.29 -18.81 0.59
C ASP A 248 -10.57 -19.27 1.28
N THR A 249 -10.47 -19.68 2.55
CA THR A 249 -11.61 -20.22 3.30
C THR A 249 -12.40 -19.14 4.01
N ALA A 250 -13.68 -19.42 4.30
CA ALA A 250 -14.55 -18.43 4.87
C ALA A 250 -14.10 -17.90 6.25
N ASN A 251 -14.13 -16.58 6.41
CA ASN A 251 -13.66 -15.87 7.60
C ASN A 251 -14.46 -16.13 8.90
N TYR A 252 -15.62 -16.78 8.83
CA TYR A 252 -16.39 -17.17 10.02
C TYR A 252 -15.86 -18.47 10.66
N ARG A 253 -14.95 -19.19 9.99
CA ARG A 253 -14.40 -20.45 10.51
C ARG A 253 -13.40 -20.16 11.62
N LYS A 254 -13.36 -21.06 12.60
CA LYS A 254 -12.34 -21.05 13.64
C LYS A 254 -10.94 -21.15 13.04
N LEU A 255 -10.76 -22.00 12.03
CA LEU A 255 -9.54 -22.07 11.24
C LEU A 255 -9.82 -21.47 9.86
N GLN A 256 -9.26 -20.30 9.62
CA GLN A 256 -9.22 -19.62 8.34
C GLN A 256 -7.88 -19.95 7.69
N LEU A 257 -7.94 -20.64 6.57
CA LEU A 257 -6.82 -20.88 5.68
C LEU A 257 -6.91 -19.93 4.48
N ASP A 258 -5.81 -19.24 4.21
CA ASP A 258 -5.54 -18.53 2.95
C ASP A 258 -4.13 -18.92 2.56
N PHE A 259 -4.01 -19.56 1.40
CA PHE A 259 -2.75 -20.11 0.93
C PHE A 259 -2.73 -20.03 -0.58
N ASP A 260 -1.61 -19.62 -1.15
CA ASP A 260 -1.39 -19.74 -2.57
C ASP A 260 0.03 -20.13 -2.93
N PHE A 261 0.11 -20.85 -4.04
CA PHE A 261 1.34 -21.21 -4.69
C PHE A 261 1.44 -20.47 -6.01
N LEU A 262 2.59 -19.87 -6.27
CA LEU A 262 2.93 -19.27 -7.55
C LEU A 262 4.16 -19.97 -8.13
N VAL A 263 4.08 -20.32 -9.41
CA VAL A 263 5.20 -20.86 -10.19
C VAL A 263 5.28 -20.15 -11.53
N GLY A 264 6.48 -19.83 -11.98
CA GLY A 264 6.65 -19.20 -13.28
C GLY A 264 8.10 -18.99 -13.67
N THR A 265 8.27 -18.43 -14.87
CA THR A 265 9.53 -17.79 -15.22
C THR A 265 9.66 -16.46 -14.47
N TYR A 266 10.91 -16.01 -14.29
CA TYR A 266 11.23 -14.79 -13.58
C TYR A 266 12.56 -14.27 -14.11
N TYR A 267 12.51 -13.22 -14.92
CA TYR A 267 13.68 -12.65 -15.62
C TYR A 267 14.51 -13.76 -16.30
N THR A 268 15.76 -13.97 -15.89
CA THR A 268 16.68 -14.97 -16.47
C THR A 268 16.45 -16.40 -15.98
N GLY A 269 15.44 -16.66 -15.13
CA GLY A 269 15.22 -17.97 -14.55
C GLY A 269 13.78 -18.23 -14.10
N HIS A 270 13.61 -18.79 -12.90
CA HIS A 270 12.32 -19.23 -12.37
C HIS A 270 12.05 -18.72 -10.96
N LEU A 271 10.77 -18.51 -10.66
CA LEU A 271 10.28 -18.17 -9.33
C LEU A 271 9.26 -19.20 -8.88
N TYR A 272 9.47 -19.73 -7.69
CA TYR A 272 8.48 -20.48 -6.94
C TYR A 272 8.17 -19.69 -5.67
N ARG A 273 6.90 -19.44 -5.41
CA ARG A 273 6.46 -18.72 -4.22
C ARG A 273 5.36 -19.47 -3.51
N VAL A 274 5.43 -19.47 -2.19
CA VAL A 274 4.36 -19.89 -1.29
C VAL A 274 4.03 -18.70 -0.40
N THR A 275 2.77 -18.28 -0.42
CA THR A 275 2.24 -17.31 0.53
C THR A 275 1.13 -17.97 1.33
N ALA A 276 1.10 -17.76 2.63
CA ALA A 276 0.10 -18.33 3.52
C ALA A 276 -0.30 -17.31 4.60
N GLU A 277 -1.57 -16.94 4.67
CA GLU A 277 -2.15 -16.00 5.64
C GLU A 277 -3.25 -16.71 6.45
N ASN A 278 -2.84 -17.54 7.40
CA ASN A 278 -3.75 -18.38 8.15
C ASN A 278 -4.12 -17.72 9.48
N ALA A 279 -5.36 -17.90 9.92
CA ALA A 279 -5.81 -17.46 11.22
C ALA A 279 -6.57 -18.55 11.98
N TYR A 280 -6.31 -18.66 13.27
CA TYR A 280 -7.00 -19.56 14.19
C TYR A 280 -7.64 -18.78 15.33
N ARG A 281 -8.98 -18.77 15.36
CA ARG A 281 -9.83 -18.08 16.32
C ARG A 281 -10.84 -19.07 16.92
N PRO A 282 -10.41 -19.95 17.84
CA PRO A 282 -11.28 -21.01 18.37
C PRO A 282 -12.46 -20.50 19.20
N ASN A 283 -12.33 -19.30 19.76
CA ASN A 283 -13.31 -18.59 20.57
C ASN A 283 -13.04 -17.07 20.50
N GLY A 284 -13.83 -16.26 21.22
CA GLY A 284 -13.68 -14.80 21.24
C GLY A 284 -12.51 -14.28 22.09
N ARG A 285 -11.69 -15.15 22.70
CA ARG A 285 -10.56 -14.77 23.57
C ARG A 285 -9.21 -14.94 22.88
N LEU A 286 -9.03 -16.03 22.13
CA LEU A 286 -7.78 -16.34 21.46
C LEU A 286 -7.88 -16.09 19.96
N GLY A 287 -6.92 -15.34 19.41
CA GLY A 287 -6.67 -15.24 17.99
C GLY A 287 -5.20 -15.43 17.69
N ILE A 288 -4.88 -16.32 16.75
CA ILE A 288 -3.52 -16.54 16.24
C ILE A 288 -3.56 -16.28 14.74
N GLU A 289 -2.63 -15.51 14.21
CA GLU A 289 -2.43 -15.29 12.79
C GLU A 289 -1.00 -15.67 12.43
N LEU A 290 -0.84 -16.41 11.34
CA LEU A 290 0.42 -16.87 10.81
C LEU A 290 0.51 -16.43 9.35
N ILE A 291 1.48 -15.57 9.06
CA ILE A 291 1.79 -15.09 7.72
C ILE A 291 3.15 -15.65 7.33
N TYR A 292 3.21 -16.40 6.24
CA TYR A 292 4.45 -16.95 5.70
C TYR A 292 4.59 -16.55 4.24
N ASP A 293 5.76 -16.03 3.87
CA ASP A 293 6.14 -15.70 2.51
C ASP A 293 7.47 -16.38 2.18
N GLY A 294 7.43 -17.43 1.36
CA GLY A 294 8.60 -18.14 0.86
C GLY A 294 8.80 -17.89 -0.62
N ASN A 295 9.98 -17.40 -1.01
CA ASN A 295 10.40 -17.17 -2.39
C ASN A 295 11.65 -17.98 -2.69
N TRP A 296 11.55 -18.89 -3.65
CA TRP A 296 12.67 -19.66 -4.18
C TRP A 296 12.94 -19.20 -5.60
N ILE A 297 13.98 -18.37 -5.77
CA ILE A 297 14.41 -17.84 -7.05
C ILE A 297 15.54 -18.72 -7.56
N ARG A 298 15.42 -19.19 -8.80
CA ARG A 298 16.40 -20.06 -9.45
C ARG A 298 16.90 -19.35 -10.68
N LEU A 299 18.10 -18.77 -10.59
CA LEU A 299 18.75 -18.04 -11.67
C LEU A 299 19.98 -18.83 -12.15
N PRO A 300 20.40 -18.70 -13.42
CA PRO A 300 21.58 -19.39 -13.95
C PRO A 300 22.85 -19.15 -13.13
N GLN A 301 23.01 -17.95 -12.59
CA GLN A 301 24.15 -17.55 -11.78
C GLN A 301 24.07 -18.02 -10.32
N ALA A 302 22.87 -18.21 -9.77
CA ALA A 302 22.68 -18.55 -8.36
C ALA A 302 21.23 -18.90 -7.99
N ASN A 303 21.09 -19.61 -6.87
CA ASN A 303 19.80 -19.85 -6.21
C ASN A 303 19.64 -18.92 -5.00
N LEU A 304 18.48 -18.26 -4.89
CA LEU A 304 18.09 -17.43 -3.75
C LEU A 304 16.89 -18.04 -3.05
N ASN A 305 16.92 -18.09 -1.72
CA ASN A 305 15.81 -18.54 -0.88
C ASN A 305 15.52 -17.42 0.12
N ILE A 306 14.42 -16.70 -0.09
CA ILE A 306 14.01 -15.58 0.75
C ILE A 306 12.71 -15.96 1.44
N GLN A 307 12.73 -15.99 2.77
CA GLN A 307 11.62 -16.43 3.59
C GLN A 307 11.34 -15.38 4.66
N ALA A 308 10.05 -15.13 4.88
CA ALA A 308 9.59 -14.35 6.01
C ALA A 308 8.46 -15.10 6.72
N LEU A 309 8.49 -15.06 8.05
CA LEU A 309 7.46 -15.64 8.90
C LEU A 309 7.04 -14.59 9.91
N SER A 310 5.74 -14.28 9.96
CA SER A 310 5.16 -13.38 10.95
C SER A 310 4.06 -14.08 11.71
N THR A 311 4.08 -13.99 13.04
CA THR A 311 3.06 -14.54 13.92
C THR A 311 2.46 -13.43 14.76
N ARG A 312 1.14 -13.33 14.78
CA ARG A 312 0.39 -12.48 15.73
C ARG A 312 -0.43 -13.37 16.63
N LEU A 313 -0.30 -13.16 17.94
CA LEU A 313 -1.15 -13.82 18.93
C LEU A 313 -1.83 -12.74 19.75
N ILE A 314 -3.14 -12.87 19.94
CA ILE A 314 -3.94 -12.02 20.81
C ILE A 314 -4.66 -12.94 21.79
N TYR A 315 -4.56 -12.65 23.07
CA TYR A 315 -5.36 -13.31 24.09
C TYR A 315 -6.03 -12.29 25.01
N SER A 316 -7.35 -12.33 25.03
CA SER A 316 -8.19 -11.46 25.86
C SER A 316 -8.70 -12.22 27.08
N PHE A 317 -8.23 -11.83 28.27
CA PHE A 317 -8.80 -12.31 29.53
C PHE A 317 -10.21 -11.73 29.73
N THR A 318 -10.37 -10.44 29.43
CA THR A 318 -11.63 -9.69 29.41
C THR A 318 -11.65 -8.72 28.22
N THR A 319 -12.74 -7.96 28.05
CA THR A 319 -12.82 -6.87 27.07
C THR A 319 -11.81 -5.74 27.31
N ASP A 320 -11.33 -5.65 28.56
CA ASP A 320 -10.52 -4.55 29.05
C ASP A 320 -9.10 -5.00 29.46
N PHE A 321 -8.84 -6.30 29.51
CA PHE A 321 -7.53 -6.85 29.85
C PHE A 321 -7.13 -7.93 28.85
N PHE A 322 -6.10 -7.63 28.05
CA PHE A 322 -5.61 -8.51 27.00
C PHE A 322 -4.13 -8.29 26.75
N PHE A 323 -3.48 -9.29 26.15
CA PHE A 323 -2.14 -9.11 25.59
C PHE A 323 -2.08 -9.45 24.11
N LYS A 324 -1.07 -8.91 23.46
CA LYS A 324 -0.72 -9.15 22.06
C LYS A 324 0.76 -9.50 21.98
N ILE A 325 1.08 -10.46 21.13
CA ILE A 325 2.44 -10.82 20.75
C ILE A 325 2.51 -10.69 19.24
N PHE A 326 3.55 -10.04 18.75
CA PHE A 326 3.91 -10.04 17.35
C PHE A 326 5.37 -10.46 17.24
N ALA A 327 5.64 -11.48 16.44
CA ALA A 327 7.00 -11.91 16.13
C ALA A 327 7.16 -12.00 14.62
N GLN A 328 8.29 -11.54 14.09
CA GLN A 328 8.61 -11.61 12.67
C GLN A 328 10.05 -12.06 12.50
N TRP A 329 10.27 -12.98 11.57
CA TRP A 329 11.58 -13.37 11.08
C TRP A 329 11.66 -13.09 9.59
N ASN A 330 12.83 -12.63 9.12
CA ASN A 330 13.12 -12.42 7.71
C ASN A 330 14.53 -12.91 7.41
N SER A 331 14.65 -13.84 6.46
CA SER A 331 15.92 -14.46 6.10
C SER A 331 16.79 -13.59 5.19
N ASP A 332 16.23 -12.59 4.49
CA ASP A 332 16.99 -11.71 3.58
C ASP A 332 17.62 -10.54 4.34
N SER A 333 16.88 -9.94 5.28
CA SER A 333 17.40 -8.90 6.17
C SER A 333 18.08 -9.43 7.42
N GLU A 334 18.17 -10.76 7.59
CA GLU A 334 18.79 -11.41 8.74
C GLU A 334 18.28 -10.88 10.07
N SER A 335 16.96 -10.74 10.21
CA SER A 335 16.40 -10.14 11.41
C SER A 335 15.25 -10.95 12.02
N VAL A 336 15.18 -10.89 13.34
CA VAL A 336 14.01 -11.30 14.13
C VAL A 336 13.56 -10.11 14.94
N GLY A 337 12.28 -9.75 14.85
CA GLY A 337 11.65 -8.76 15.70
C GLY A 337 10.57 -9.40 16.56
N ALA A 338 10.48 -9.02 17.82
CA ALA A 338 9.43 -9.43 18.74
C ALA A 338 8.88 -8.23 19.50
N ASN A 339 7.56 -8.07 19.47
CA ASN A 339 6.83 -7.05 20.21
C ASN A 339 5.77 -7.72 21.08
N PHE A 340 5.74 -7.35 22.35
CA PHE A 340 4.74 -7.74 23.33
C PHE A 340 4.02 -6.49 23.83
N LEU A 341 2.69 -6.53 23.87
CA LEU A 341 1.85 -5.48 24.40
C LEU A 341 0.85 -6.07 25.37
N LEU A 342 0.86 -5.62 26.62
CA LEU A 342 -0.20 -5.86 27.59
C LEU A 342 -1.01 -4.58 27.75
N ASN A 343 -2.32 -4.66 27.57
CA ASN A 343 -3.23 -3.53 27.77
C ASN A 343 -4.21 -3.81 28.91
N TYR A 344 -4.37 -2.82 29.77
CA TYR A 344 -5.42 -2.79 30.78
C TYR A 344 -6.21 -1.49 30.71
N ARG A 345 -7.47 -1.57 30.29
CA ARG A 345 -8.42 -0.47 30.30
C ARG A 345 -9.15 -0.41 31.63
N PHE A 346 -8.82 0.58 32.46
CA PHE A 346 -9.48 0.75 33.75
C PHE A 346 -10.73 1.64 33.67
N ARG A 347 -10.85 2.48 32.61
CA ARG A 347 -12.06 3.26 32.28
C ARG A 347 -12.16 3.46 30.77
N PRO A 348 -13.35 3.70 30.20
CA PRO A 348 -13.50 4.05 28.79
C PRO A 348 -12.59 5.23 28.39
N GLY A 349 -11.68 5.01 27.45
CA GLY A 349 -10.71 6.01 26.99
C GLY A 349 -9.45 6.17 27.87
N SER A 350 -9.34 5.40 28.97
CA SER A 350 -8.20 5.43 29.87
C SER A 350 -7.60 4.02 30.04
N ASP A 351 -6.35 3.88 29.61
CA ASP A 351 -5.67 2.60 29.40
C ASP A 351 -4.24 2.66 29.97
N ILE A 352 -3.76 1.55 30.50
CA ILE A 352 -2.36 1.30 30.85
C ILE A 352 -1.79 0.31 29.85
N PHE A 353 -0.72 0.70 29.18
CA PHE A 353 0.01 -0.14 28.24
C PHE A 353 1.38 -0.46 28.80
N PHE A 354 1.73 -1.74 28.80
CA PHE A 354 3.10 -2.19 28.94
C PHE A 354 3.54 -2.76 27.59
N VAL A 355 4.64 -2.22 27.05
CA VAL A 355 5.19 -2.61 25.75
C VAL A 355 6.62 -3.08 25.94
N TYR A 356 6.93 -4.24 25.38
CA TYR A 356 8.28 -4.76 25.28
C TYR A 356 8.59 -5.01 23.81
N ASP A 357 9.66 -4.40 23.32
CA ASP A 357 10.13 -4.53 21.94
C ASP A 357 11.57 -5.04 21.94
N HIS A 358 11.87 -5.98 21.06
CA HIS A 358 13.18 -6.60 20.94
C HIS A 358 13.48 -6.95 19.49
N GLY A 359 14.60 -6.43 18.97
CA GLY A 359 15.17 -6.81 17.68
C GLY A 359 16.44 -7.65 17.86
N PHE A 360 16.61 -8.64 16.98
CA PHE A 360 17.79 -9.48 16.88
C PHE A 360 18.30 -9.53 15.44
N GLY A 361 19.62 -9.62 15.28
CA GLY A 361 20.32 -10.00 14.06
C GLY A 361 20.51 -11.52 14.00
N THR A 362 20.58 -12.07 12.79
CA THR A 362 20.70 -13.51 12.50
C THR A 362 21.67 -13.80 11.35
N ASP A 363 22.56 -12.86 11.06
CA ASP A 363 23.60 -12.91 10.03
C ASP A 363 24.72 -13.89 10.35
N ASP A 364 25.06 -14.01 11.63
CA ASP A 364 25.93 -15.07 12.16
C ASP A 364 25.17 -15.83 13.26
N ASP A 365 25.45 -15.50 14.53
CA ASP A 365 24.70 -15.95 15.69
C ASP A 365 23.56 -14.99 16.03
N LEU A 366 22.55 -15.50 16.74
CA LEU A 366 21.46 -14.68 17.25
C LEU A 366 22.02 -13.65 18.26
N HIS A 367 21.98 -12.37 17.89
CA HIS A 367 22.47 -11.29 18.74
C HIS A 367 21.46 -10.14 18.81
N GLN A 368 21.39 -9.49 19.97
CA GLN A 368 20.45 -8.39 20.20
C GLN A 368 20.89 -7.14 19.42
N THR A 369 19.99 -6.58 18.61
CA THR A 369 20.20 -5.31 17.88
C THR A 369 19.46 -4.14 18.52
N SER A 370 18.31 -4.38 19.14
CA SER A 370 17.55 -3.35 19.84
C SER A 370 16.71 -3.94 20.98
N ARG A 371 16.46 -3.13 22.01
CA ARG A 371 15.56 -3.49 23.11
C ARG A 371 14.91 -2.24 23.69
N ALA A 372 13.60 -2.29 23.88
CA ALA A 372 12.83 -1.23 24.52
C ALA A 372 11.81 -1.80 25.50
N VAL A 373 11.65 -1.12 26.63
CA VAL A 373 10.58 -1.36 27.62
C VAL A 373 9.87 -0.03 27.82
N LEU A 374 8.57 0.01 27.56
CA LEU A 374 7.77 1.21 27.73
C LEU A 374 6.56 0.93 28.63
N LEU A 375 6.33 1.85 29.57
CA LEU A 375 5.09 1.94 30.31
C LEU A 375 4.39 3.25 29.90
N LYS A 376 3.17 3.14 29.39
CA LYS A 376 2.35 4.29 29.00
C LYS A 376 1.04 4.27 29.75
N VAL A 377 0.68 5.41 30.34
CA VAL A 377 -0.63 5.65 30.95
C VAL A 377 -1.36 6.69 30.11
N SER A 378 -2.57 6.35 29.68
CA SER A 378 -3.48 7.25 29.00
C SER A 378 -4.67 7.54 29.90
N TYR A 379 -5.04 8.81 30.05
CA TYR A 379 -6.18 9.22 30.84
C TYR A 379 -7.06 10.19 30.04
N LEU A 380 -8.30 9.79 29.78
CA LEU A 380 -9.31 10.67 29.21
C LEU A 380 -9.95 11.50 30.33
N ILE A 381 -9.73 12.81 30.28
CA ILE A 381 -10.46 13.79 31.10
C ILE A 381 -11.74 14.11 30.35
N GLY A 382 -12.86 13.49 30.74
CA GLY A 382 -14.18 13.91 30.31
C GLY A 382 -14.63 15.17 31.08
N LEU A 383 -15.31 16.08 30.38
CA LEU A 383 -16.11 17.16 30.98
C LEU A 383 -17.39 16.60 31.60
#